data_AF-A0A6M3LAR1-F1
#
_entry.id   AF-A0A6M3LAR1-F1
#
_cell.length_a   1.000
_cell.length_b   1.000
_cell.length_c   1.000
_cell.angle_alpha   90.00
_cell.angle_beta   90.00
_cell.angle_gamma   90.00
#
_symmetry.space_group_name_H-M   'P 1'
#
loop_
_entity.id
_entity.type
_entity.pdbx_description
1 polymer ?
#
loop_
_entity_poly.entity_id
_entity_poly.type
_entity_poly.pdbx_seq_one_letter_code
_entity_poly.pdbx_strand_id
1 'polypeptide(L)'
;MDEIAIKTRDRWTCRLCGAKFIDLAITQYGREEDKNYITLCKTCVDKLFDMPAGEAQALCQKLQRQNKVVFIGDCHGNFEKLDAVLTEESPFDFFISVGDIGTLYDVTPQNINIVDKWGRNGYFIFGNHDNCWFFNQLELHQEINGLNVASLNGMLKSRTFLKDQPNNISFREVLYLSRLKNIDILVTHQPPTGLYDNAGEPVLEELLNYLVPKIYVSGHIHNYKLKFHLQTFVINLPMIHKGHVVAYFQGNDLRDIEIILRKGKKVIRV
;
A
#
# COMPACT_ATOMS: atom_id res chain seq x y z
N MET A 1 9.01 -4.07 -35.95
CA MET A 1 9.26 -3.72 -34.54
C MET A 1 9.35 -2.22 -34.51
N ASP A 2 8.42 -1.57 -33.82
CA ASP A 2 8.30 -0.11 -33.79
C ASP A 2 9.39 0.52 -32.88
N GLU A 3 9.64 1.82 -33.08
CA GLU A 3 10.74 2.59 -32.50
C GLU A 3 10.87 2.50 -30.97
N ILE A 4 12.10 2.34 -30.50
CA ILE A 4 12.48 2.42 -29.09
C ILE A 4 12.85 3.87 -28.77
N ALA A 5 12.07 4.53 -27.90
CA ALA A 5 12.36 5.89 -27.45
C ALA A 5 13.14 5.90 -26.13
N ILE A 6 14.31 6.54 -26.12
CA ILE A 6 15.20 6.64 -24.96
C ILE A 6 14.84 7.91 -24.16
N LYS A 7 14.48 7.76 -22.87
CA LYS A 7 14.35 8.88 -21.92
C LYS A 7 15.43 8.77 -20.84
N THR A 8 16.18 9.84 -20.66
CA THR A 8 17.16 9.97 -19.58
C THR A 8 16.45 10.28 -18.27
N ARG A 9 16.69 9.47 -17.24
CA ARG A 9 16.32 9.78 -15.85
C ARG A 9 17.45 9.39 -14.92
N ASP A 10 17.67 10.23 -13.91
CA ASP A 10 18.72 10.01 -12.92
C ASP A 10 18.24 8.96 -11.89
N ARG A 11 19.04 7.90 -11.70
CA ARG A 11 19.05 6.94 -10.57
C ARG A 11 18.14 5.70 -10.68
N TRP A 12 18.48 4.75 -11.55
CA TRP A 12 17.92 3.39 -11.51
C TRP A 12 19.01 2.31 -11.57
N THR A 13 18.64 1.08 -11.19
CA THR A 13 19.53 -0.10 -11.20
C THR A 13 18.95 -1.13 -12.18
N CYS A 14 19.77 -1.69 -13.08
CA CYS A 14 19.31 -2.70 -14.04
C CYS A 14 18.69 -3.91 -13.32
N ARG A 15 17.45 -4.28 -13.65
CA ARG A 15 16.74 -5.39 -12.99
C ARG A 15 17.32 -6.78 -13.30
N LEU A 16 18.04 -6.94 -14.40
CA LEU A 16 18.68 -8.20 -14.77
C LEU A 16 20.05 -8.41 -14.15
N CYS A 17 20.90 -7.37 -14.13
CA CYS A 17 22.30 -7.51 -13.73
C CYS A 17 22.73 -6.65 -12.52
N GLY A 18 21.85 -5.81 -11.98
CA GLY A 18 22.15 -4.98 -10.81
C GLY A 18 23.11 -3.81 -11.06
N ALA A 19 23.47 -3.51 -12.32
CA ALA A 19 24.36 -2.41 -12.65
C ALA A 19 23.73 -1.04 -12.31
N LYS A 20 24.50 -0.15 -11.67
CA LYS A 20 24.12 1.23 -11.29
C LYS A 20 24.60 2.23 -12.34
N PHE A 21 23.73 2.74 -13.22
CA PHE A 21 24.07 3.79 -14.19
C PHE A 21 22.85 4.64 -14.59
N ILE A 22 23.11 5.78 -15.27
CA ILE A 22 22.13 6.67 -15.91
C ILE A 22 21.47 5.94 -17.09
N ASP A 23 20.14 6.00 -17.20
CA ASP A 23 19.31 5.05 -17.98
C ASP A 23 19.37 5.17 -19.52
N LEU A 24 19.18 4.01 -20.16
CA LEU A 24 18.58 3.83 -21.48
C LEU A 24 17.14 3.33 -21.27
N ALA A 25 16.14 4.01 -21.83
CA ALA A 25 14.75 3.55 -21.75
C ALA A 25 14.43 2.55 -22.87
N ILE A 26 13.69 1.49 -22.54
CA ILE A 26 13.02 0.61 -23.51
C ILE A 26 11.52 0.92 -23.44
N THR A 27 10.92 1.29 -24.56
CA THR A 27 9.46 1.25 -24.75
C THR A 27 9.06 -0.18 -25.16
N GLN A 28 8.21 -0.85 -24.38
CA GLN A 28 7.54 -2.10 -24.80
C GLN A 28 6.53 -1.77 -25.92
N TYR A 29 6.36 -2.59 -26.97
CA TYR A 29 5.56 -3.83 -26.96
C TYR A 29 4.27 -3.72 -26.09
N GLY A 30 3.46 -2.70 -26.36
CA GLY A 30 2.16 -2.51 -25.73
C GLY A 30 1.52 -1.18 -26.15
N ARG A 31 0.18 -1.09 -26.11
CA ARG A 31 -0.55 0.16 -26.36
C ARG A 31 -0.11 1.22 -25.35
N GLU A 32 -0.12 2.49 -25.76
CA GLU A 32 0.36 3.67 -24.99
C GLU A 32 -0.27 3.83 -23.58
N GLU A 33 -1.34 3.09 -23.33
CA GLU A 33 -2.22 3.15 -22.15
C GLU A 33 -1.74 2.22 -21.02
N ASP A 34 -0.96 1.16 -21.30
CA ASP A 34 -0.52 0.15 -20.32
C ASP A 34 0.97 0.31 -19.94
N LYS A 35 1.30 1.39 -19.24
CA LYS A 35 2.69 1.80 -18.95
C LYS A 35 3.37 1.02 -17.82
N ASN A 36 3.66 -0.26 -18.04
CA ASN A 36 4.58 -1.04 -17.20
C ASN A 36 6.02 -0.92 -17.72
N TYR A 37 6.83 -0.04 -17.11
CA TYR A 37 8.23 0.14 -17.50
C TYR A 37 9.17 -0.80 -16.72
N ILE A 38 10.07 -1.47 -17.43
CA ILE A 38 11.16 -2.28 -16.87
C ILE A 38 12.48 -1.57 -17.18
N THR A 39 13.29 -1.31 -16.15
CA THR A 39 14.61 -0.71 -16.33
C THR A 39 15.68 -1.77 -16.55
N LEU A 40 16.32 -1.76 -17.72
CA LEU A 40 17.43 -2.65 -18.10
C LEU A 40 18.59 -1.83 -18.67
N CYS A 41 19.83 -2.25 -18.42
CA CYS A 41 20.99 -1.68 -19.11
C CYS A 41 21.08 -2.19 -20.55
N LYS A 42 21.77 -1.45 -21.43
CA LYS A 42 21.94 -1.79 -22.86
C LYS A 42 22.27 -3.26 -23.09
N THR A 43 23.28 -3.77 -22.39
CA THR A 43 23.72 -5.17 -22.52
C THR A 43 22.63 -6.18 -22.18
N CYS A 44 21.77 -5.87 -21.22
CA CYS A 44 20.63 -6.74 -20.87
C CYS A 44 19.50 -6.63 -21.88
N VAL A 45 19.34 -5.47 -22.53
CA VAL A 45 18.40 -5.27 -23.64
C VAL A 45 18.82 -6.11 -24.84
N ASP A 46 20.09 -5.98 -25.25
CA ASP A 46 20.64 -6.70 -26.41
C ASP A 46 20.49 -8.21 -26.21
N LYS A 47 20.85 -8.71 -25.02
CA LYS A 47 20.64 -10.12 -24.64
C LYS A 47 19.18 -10.56 -24.70
N LEU A 48 18.24 -9.68 -24.37
CA LEU A 48 16.82 -10.00 -24.39
C LEU A 48 16.29 -10.07 -25.83
N PHE A 49 16.84 -9.29 -26.77
CA PHE A 49 16.53 -9.38 -28.19
C PHE A 49 17.09 -10.63 -28.86
N ASP A 50 18.21 -11.16 -28.38
CA ASP A 50 18.81 -12.39 -28.89
C ASP A 50 18.13 -13.67 -28.35
N MET A 51 17.24 -13.54 -27.36
CA MET A 51 16.51 -14.69 -26.77
C MET A 51 15.36 -15.17 -27.67
N PRO A 52 15.05 -16.48 -27.65
CA PRO A 52 13.80 -16.98 -28.24
C PRO A 52 12.59 -16.24 -27.67
N ALA A 53 11.60 -15.92 -28.52
CA ALA A 53 10.48 -15.06 -28.13
C ALA A 53 9.74 -15.52 -26.85
N GLY A 54 9.54 -16.84 -26.68
CA GLY A 54 8.91 -17.40 -25.48
C GLY A 54 9.74 -17.22 -24.21
N GLU A 55 11.07 -17.31 -24.31
CA GLU A 55 11.99 -17.08 -23.18
C GLU A 55 12.07 -15.59 -22.83
N ALA A 56 12.18 -14.73 -23.84
CA ALA A 56 12.16 -13.28 -23.67
C ALA A 56 10.84 -12.82 -23.02
N GLN A 57 9.70 -13.39 -23.41
CA GLN A 57 8.40 -13.10 -22.81
C GLN A 57 8.32 -13.57 -21.36
N ALA A 58 8.75 -14.80 -21.05
CA ALA A 58 8.78 -15.31 -19.68
C ALA A 58 9.72 -14.49 -18.78
N LEU A 59 10.86 -14.05 -19.32
CA LEU A 59 11.80 -13.18 -18.61
C LEU A 59 11.21 -11.78 -18.39
N CYS A 60 10.61 -11.16 -19.42
CA CYS A 60 9.91 -9.89 -19.28
C CYS A 60 8.80 -9.96 -18.24
N GLN A 61 8.03 -11.05 -18.21
CA GLN A 61 7.01 -11.27 -17.17
C GLN A 61 7.65 -11.34 -15.78
N LYS A 62 8.74 -12.08 -15.60
CA LYS A 62 9.48 -12.11 -14.31
C LYS A 62 10.08 -10.75 -13.92
N LEU A 63 10.40 -9.92 -14.91
CA LEU A 63 10.99 -8.60 -14.73
C LEU A 63 9.95 -7.48 -14.61
N GLN A 64 8.65 -7.77 -14.79
CA GLN A 64 7.58 -6.80 -14.58
C GLN A 64 7.76 -6.16 -13.21
N ARG A 65 7.67 -4.82 -13.19
CA ARG A 65 7.82 -4.03 -11.98
C ARG A 65 6.88 -4.58 -10.91
N GLN A 66 7.45 -4.97 -9.77
CA GLN A 66 6.65 -5.25 -8.60
C GLN A 66 6.10 -3.92 -8.08
N ASN A 67 4.78 -3.83 -7.91
CA ASN A 67 4.13 -2.77 -7.17
C ASN A 67 4.65 -2.79 -5.73
N LYS A 68 5.37 -1.75 -5.32
CA LYS A 68 5.82 -1.56 -3.94
C LYS A 68 4.82 -0.65 -3.22
N VAL A 69 4.11 -1.22 -2.24
CA VAL A 69 3.15 -0.52 -1.39
C VAL A 69 3.75 -0.33 -0.01
N VAL A 70 3.72 0.90 0.52
CA VAL A 70 4.13 1.19 1.89
C VAL A 70 2.88 1.34 2.77
N PHE A 71 2.81 0.61 3.87
CA PHE A 71 1.74 0.71 4.86
C PHE A 71 2.22 1.44 6.11
N ILE A 72 1.50 2.50 6.46
CA ILE A 72 1.85 3.41 7.55
C ILE A 72 0.81 3.32 8.66
N GLY A 73 1.28 3.13 9.88
CA GLY A 73 0.44 3.14 11.08
C GLY A 73 0.03 4.53 11.52
N ASP A 74 -0.47 4.63 12.74
CA ASP A 74 -0.92 5.87 13.36
C ASP A 74 0.24 6.89 13.44
N CYS A 75 0.03 8.10 12.91
CA CYS A 75 1.07 9.13 12.84
C CYS A 75 0.96 10.14 13.99
N HIS A 76 -0.25 10.46 14.46
CA HIS A 76 -0.55 11.41 15.54
C HIS A 76 0.22 12.73 15.39
N GLY A 77 0.15 13.34 14.20
CA GLY A 77 0.79 14.61 13.87
C GLY A 77 2.29 14.52 13.57
N ASN A 78 2.90 13.33 13.61
CA ASN A 78 4.35 13.16 13.39
C ASN A 78 4.73 13.15 11.89
N PHE A 79 4.50 14.28 11.22
CA PHE A 79 4.73 14.45 9.78
C PHE A 79 6.21 14.33 9.38
N GLU A 80 7.15 14.72 10.24
CA GLU A 80 8.59 14.56 9.99
C GLU A 80 8.96 13.08 9.88
N LYS A 81 8.41 12.24 10.78
CA LYS A 81 8.66 10.81 10.72
C LYS A 81 8.00 10.16 9.50
N LEU A 82 6.82 10.65 9.10
CA LEU A 82 6.17 10.25 7.86
C LEU A 82 7.06 10.54 6.65
N ASP A 83 7.58 11.77 6.54
CA ASP A 83 8.47 12.16 5.45
C ASP A 83 9.74 11.32 5.41
N ALA A 84 10.34 11.05 6.57
CA ALA A 84 11.54 10.23 6.68
C ALA A 84 11.30 8.79 6.20
N VAL A 85 10.20 8.15 6.63
CA VAL A 85 9.86 6.77 6.22
C VAL A 85 9.59 6.71 4.72
N LEU A 86 8.77 7.61 4.18
CA LEU A 86 8.45 7.60 2.75
C LEU A 86 9.66 7.95 1.89
N THR A 87 10.55 8.83 2.36
CA THR A 87 11.81 9.12 1.66
C THR A 87 12.75 7.91 1.66
N GLU A 88 12.89 7.20 2.79
CA GLU A 88 13.70 5.99 2.90
C GLU A 88 13.19 4.86 1.98
N GLU A 89 11.86 4.71 1.89
CA GLU A 89 11.24 3.67 1.07
C GLU A 89 11.10 4.04 -0.42
N SER A 90 11.52 5.23 -0.83
CA SER A 90 11.44 5.64 -2.23
C SER A 90 12.47 4.87 -3.11
N PRO A 91 12.11 4.43 -4.33
CA PRO A 91 10.80 4.58 -4.96
C PRO A 91 9.80 3.52 -4.48
N PHE A 92 8.56 3.96 -4.29
CA PHE A 92 7.38 3.12 -4.12
C PHE A 92 6.27 3.57 -5.10
N ASP A 93 5.25 2.75 -5.29
CA ASP A 93 4.16 3.04 -6.24
C ASP A 93 3.05 3.88 -5.59
N PHE A 94 2.65 3.50 -4.38
CA PHE A 94 1.79 4.29 -3.51
C PHE A 94 1.99 3.88 -2.04
N PHE A 95 1.44 4.64 -1.11
CA PHE A 95 1.35 4.23 0.29
C PHE A 95 -0.08 4.32 0.81
N ILE A 96 -0.39 3.53 1.83
CA ILE A 96 -1.66 3.56 2.55
C ILE A 96 -1.40 3.79 4.04
N SER A 97 -2.03 4.80 4.63
CA SER A 97 -2.09 4.98 6.08
C SER A 97 -3.40 4.46 6.65
N VAL A 98 -3.31 3.80 7.81
CA VAL A 98 -4.48 3.29 8.56
C VAL A 98 -5.16 4.35 9.43
N GLY A 99 -4.89 5.63 9.20
CA GLY A 99 -5.51 6.75 9.91
C GLY A 99 -4.75 7.20 11.14
N ASP A 100 -5.40 8.07 11.91
CA ASP A 100 -4.76 8.87 12.97
C ASP A 100 -3.51 9.56 12.44
N ILE A 101 -3.63 10.20 11.28
CA ILE A 101 -2.55 11.00 10.71
C ILE A 101 -2.29 12.20 11.62
N GLY A 102 -3.38 12.81 12.11
CA GLY A 102 -3.36 13.96 13.00
C GLY A 102 -4.55 14.88 12.78
N THR A 103 -4.55 15.97 13.54
CA THR A 103 -5.57 17.00 13.50
C THR A 103 -5.11 18.24 12.74
N LEU A 104 -6.04 19.16 12.46
CA LEU A 104 -5.75 20.51 11.96
C LEU A 104 -4.77 21.28 12.86
N TYR A 105 -4.70 20.97 14.16
CA TYR A 105 -3.75 21.59 15.08
C TYR A 105 -2.32 21.07 14.88
N ASP A 106 -2.18 19.87 14.34
CA ASP A 106 -0.88 19.26 14.05
C ASP A 106 -0.30 19.76 12.71
N VAL A 107 -1.14 20.35 11.86
CA VAL A 107 -0.71 20.96 10.60
C VAL A 107 -0.15 22.35 10.87
N THR A 108 1.10 22.54 10.49
CA THR A 108 1.81 23.80 10.60
C THR A 108 2.22 24.28 9.21
N PRO A 109 2.47 25.58 9.01
CA PRO A 109 3.06 26.08 7.77
C PRO A 109 4.36 25.37 7.37
N GLN A 110 5.08 24.79 8.34
CA GLN A 110 6.33 24.06 8.12
C GLN A 110 6.09 22.66 7.55
N ASN A 111 5.02 21.96 7.96
CA ASN A 111 4.76 20.58 7.54
C ASN A 111 3.73 20.44 6.41
N ILE A 112 3.06 21.52 5.99
CA ILE A 112 2.13 21.50 4.85
C ILE A 112 2.79 21.03 3.54
N ASN A 113 4.08 21.30 3.36
CA ASN A 113 4.83 20.82 2.20
C ASN A 113 4.98 19.29 2.19
N ILE A 114 4.99 18.64 3.35
CA ILE A 114 5.02 17.17 3.47
C ILE A 114 3.68 16.60 3.02
N VAL A 115 2.57 17.24 3.40
CA VAL A 115 1.23 16.90 2.95
C VAL A 115 1.14 16.98 1.42
N ASP A 116 1.57 18.09 0.81
CA ASP A 116 1.52 18.25 -0.65
C ASP A 116 2.45 17.27 -1.37
N LYS A 117 3.68 17.08 -0.85
CA LYS A 117 4.68 16.15 -1.39
C LYS A 117 4.14 14.72 -1.52
N TRP A 118 3.44 14.25 -0.50
CA TRP A 118 3.00 12.86 -0.41
C TRP A 118 1.54 12.63 -0.75
N GLY A 119 0.70 13.66 -0.68
CA GLY A 119 -0.75 13.56 -0.86
C GLY A 119 -1.13 12.94 -2.21
N ARG A 120 -0.37 13.19 -3.27
CA ARG A 120 -0.66 12.65 -4.62
C ARG A 120 -0.45 11.13 -4.75
N ASN A 121 0.45 10.56 -3.96
CA ASN A 121 0.81 9.13 -4.03
C ASN A 121 0.41 8.38 -2.74
N GLY A 122 -0.35 9.02 -1.86
CA GLY A 122 -0.77 8.50 -0.57
C GLY A 122 -2.27 8.39 -0.48
N TYR A 123 -2.72 7.27 0.07
CA TYR A 123 -4.12 7.05 0.40
C TYR A 123 -4.27 6.87 1.90
N PHE A 124 -5.36 7.35 2.45
CA PHE A 124 -5.53 7.39 3.89
C PHE A 124 -6.96 7.04 4.24
N ILE A 125 -7.13 6.23 5.29
CA ILE A 125 -8.42 6.14 5.95
C ILE A 125 -8.45 7.03 7.19
N PHE A 126 -9.64 7.40 7.62
CA PHE A 126 -9.81 8.11 8.87
C PHE A 126 -9.67 7.19 10.09
N GLY A 127 -8.92 7.66 11.07
CA GLY A 127 -8.94 7.15 12.44
C GLY A 127 -9.84 7.97 13.35
N ASN A 128 -9.72 7.77 14.66
CA ASN A 128 -10.54 8.46 15.65
C ASN A 128 -9.98 9.81 16.10
N HIS A 129 -8.75 10.13 15.71
CA HIS A 129 -8.08 11.41 15.97
C HIS A 129 -7.95 12.27 14.72
N ASP A 130 -8.52 11.86 13.59
CA ASP A 130 -8.45 12.64 12.37
C ASP A 130 -9.59 13.65 12.26
N ASN A 131 -9.22 14.88 11.92
CA ASN A 131 -10.14 15.89 11.41
C ASN A 131 -9.57 16.58 10.15
N CYS A 132 -8.63 15.91 9.49
CA CYS A 132 -7.88 16.41 8.35
C CYS A 132 -8.51 16.01 7.01
N TRP A 133 -8.94 17.00 6.22
CA TRP A 133 -9.54 16.80 4.89
C TRP A 133 -8.55 16.97 3.72
N PHE A 134 -7.27 17.15 4.01
CA PHE A 134 -6.28 17.58 3.02
C PHE A 134 -5.49 16.44 2.36
N PHE A 135 -5.69 15.19 2.79
CA PHE A 135 -5.13 14.01 2.13
C PHE A 135 -6.15 13.33 1.24
N ASN A 136 -5.66 12.59 0.24
CA ASN A 136 -6.48 11.73 -0.59
C ASN A 136 -7.06 10.61 0.27
N GLN A 137 -8.35 10.70 0.55
CA GLN A 137 -9.06 9.66 1.28
C GLN A 137 -9.17 8.43 0.40
N LEU A 138 -8.90 7.27 1.00
CA LEU A 138 -9.15 6.00 0.38
C LEU A 138 -10.67 5.82 0.30
N GLU A 139 -11.19 5.65 -0.92
CA GLU A 139 -12.59 5.37 -1.12
C GLU A 139 -12.97 4.01 -0.51
N LEU A 140 -14.27 3.81 -0.31
CA LEU A 140 -14.81 2.54 0.21
C LEU A 140 -14.29 1.34 -0.61
N HIS A 141 -14.22 1.51 -1.94
CA HIS A 141 -13.61 0.55 -2.84
C HIS A 141 -13.05 1.26 -4.07
N GLN A 142 -11.77 1.03 -4.39
CA GLN A 142 -11.10 1.59 -5.56
C GLN A 142 -10.01 0.66 -6.08
N GLU A 143 -9.74 0.74 -7.38
CA GLU A 143 -8.59 0.08 -7.98
C GLU A 143 -7.36 1.01 -7.94
N ILE A 144 -6.22 0.51 -7.46
CA ILE A 144 -4.96 1.25 -7.39
C ILE A 144 -3.87 0.39 -8.03
N ASN A 145 -3.37 0.81 -9.21
CA ASN A 145 -2.34 0.08 -9.96
C ASN A 145 -2.66 -1.42 -10.15
N GLY A 146 -3.91 -1.74 -10.49
CA GLY A 146 -4.40 -3.11 -10.68
C GLY A 146 -4.84 -3.84 -9.41
N LEU A 147 -4.64 -3.25 -8.22
CA LEU A 147 -5.02 -3.84 -6.95
C LEU A 147 -6.42 -3.38 -6.53
N ASN A 148 -7.29 -4.32 -6.20
CA ASN A 148 -8.61 -4.02 -5.64
C ASN A 148 -8.48 -3.72 -4.14
N VAL A 149 -8.59 -2.45 -3.79
CA VAL A 149 -8.44 -1.98 -2.41
C VAL A 149 -9.81 -1.60 -1.85
N ALA A 150 -10.16 -2.20 -0.72
CA ALA A 150 -11.34 -1.86 0.05
C ALA A 150 -10.94 -1.20 1.38
N SER A 151 -11.77 -0.28 1.87
CA SER A 151 -11.45 0.45 3.09
C SER A 151 -12.68 0.82 3.91
N LEU A 152 -12.52 0.95 5.23
CA LEU A 152 -13.54 1.53 6.11
C LEU A 152 -12.95 2.70 6.88
N ASN A 153 -13.57 3.87 6.70
CA ASN A 153 -13.16 5.12 7.33
C ASN A 153 -13.80 5.27 8.72
N GLY A 154 -12.98 5.64 9.70
CA GLY A 154 -13.41 5.93 11.06
C GLY A 154 -13.43 4.71 11.99
N MET A 155 -14.20 4.83 13.07
CA MET A 155 -14.37 3.78 14.08
C MET A 155 -15.75 3.14 14.01
N LEU A 156 -15.82 1.84 14.28
CA LEU A 156 -17.10 1.19 14.49
C LEU A 156 -17.49 1.35 15.95
N LYS A 157 -18.65 1.98 16.18
CA LYS A 157 -19.24 2.14 17.51
C LYS A 157 -20.53 1.35 17.55
N SER A 158 -20.50 0.16 18.16
CA SER A 158 -21.62 -0.79 18.20
C SER A 158 -22.97 -0.15 18.59
N ARG A 159 -22.99 0.79 19.55
CA ARG A 159 -24.20 1.50 19.99
C ARG A 159 -24.78 2.48 18.97
N THR A 160 -23.98 2.93 18.01
CA THR A 160 -24.37 3.94 17.01
C THR A 160 -24.20 3.45 15.58
N PHE A 161 -23.87 2.18 15.39
CA PHE A 161 -23.64 1.57 14.07
C PHE A 161 -24.86 1.69 13.14
N LEU A 162 -26.06 1.70 13.72
CA LEU A 162 -27.33 1.90 13.00
C LEU A 162 -27.72 3.38 12.83
N LYS A 163 -27.00 4.32 13.47
CA LYS A 163 -27.35 5.75 13.53
C LYS A 163 -26.57 6.63 12.55
N ASP A 164 -25.80 6.02 11.64
CA ASP A 164 -25.06 6.66 10.53
C ASP A 164 -24.48 8.03 10.91
N GLN A 165 -23.42 8.02 11.70
CA GLN A 165 -22.81 9.23 12.26
C GLN A 165 -21.59 9.63 11.44
N PRO A 166 -21.32 10.94 11.26
CA PRO A 166 -20.09 11.40 10.63
C PRO A 166 -18.85 10.81 11.32
N ASN A 167 -17.86 10.40 10.53
CA ASN A 167 -16.57 9.84 10.98
C ASN A 167 -16.67 8.49 11.73
N ASN A 168 -17.82 7.82 11.69
CA ASN A 168 -17.94 6.44 12.15
C ASN A 168 -18.23 5.52 10.96
N ILE A 169 -17.79 4.28 11.06
CA ILE A 169 -18.15 3.22 10.12
C ILE A 169 -19.65 2.98 10.20
N SER A 170 -20.34 3.07 9.07
CA SER A 170 -21.78 2.84 8.95
C SER A 170 -22.09 1.37 8.59
N PHE A 171 -23.29 0.92 8.96
CA PHE A 171 -23.79 -0.39 8.52
C PHE A 171 -23.88 -0.52 7.00
N ARG A 172 -24.16 0.59 6.30
CA ARG A 172 -24.28 0.60 4.84
C ARG A 172 -22.96 0.33 4.14
N GLU A 173 -21.87 0.90 4.66
CA GLU A 173 -20.52 0.66 4.14
C GLU A 173 -20.11 -0.80 4.33
N VAL A 174 -20.32 -1.36 5.52
CA VAL A 174 -20.05 -2.78 5.79
C VAL A 174 -20.87 -3.69 4.87
N LEU A 175 -22.17 -3.40 4.71
CA LEU A 175 -23.04 -4.16 3.82
C LEU A 175 -22.61 -4.06 2.35
N TYR A 176 -22.20 -2.88 1.89
CA TYR A 176 -21.66 -2.70 0.54
C TYR A 176 -20.39 -3.54 0.35
N LEU A 177 -19.42 -3.43 1.27
CA LEU A 177 -18.18 -4.21 1.19
C LEU A 177 -18.45 -5.71 1.20
N SER A 178 -19.40 -6.20 2.01
CA SER A 178 -19.79 -7.62 2.04
C SER A 178 -20.34 -8.17 0.71
N ARG A 179 -20.51 -7.34 -0.32
CA ARG A 179 -20.92 -7.80 -1.67
C ARG A 179 -19.75 -7.87 -2.63
N LEU A 180 -18.60 -7.31 -2.28
CA LEU A 180 -17.41 -7.32 -3.10
C LEU A 180 -16.75 -8.70 -3.08
N LYS A 181 -15.90 -8.93 -4.09
CA LYS A 181 -15.12 -10.15 -4.29
C LYS A 181 -13.73 -9.75 -4.76
N ASN A 182 -12.76 -10.66 -4.60
CA ASN A 182 -11.39 -10.50 -5.06
C ASN A 182 -10.70 -9.24 -4.52
N ILE A 183 -10.93 -8.93 -3.24
CA ILE A 183 -10.25 -7.81 -2.57
C ILE A 183 -8.79 -8.21 -2.33
N ASP A 184 -7.86 -7.41 -2.83
CA ASP A 184 -6.43 -7.64 -2.63
C ASP A 184 -6.00 -7.08 -1.27
N ILE A 185 -6.47 -5.88 -0.92
CA ILE A 185 -6.13 -5.20 0.33
C ILE A 185 -7.41 -4.69 1.00
N LEU A 186 -7.64 -5.05 2.27
CA LEU A 186 -8.66 -4.46 3.13
C LEU A 186 -7.99 -3.61 4.21
N VAL A 187 -8.44 -2.37 4.37
CA VAL A 187 -7.85 -1.39 5.30
C VAL A 187 -8.90 -0.85 6.25
N THR A 188 -8.64 -0.89 7.55
CA THR A 188 -9.52 -0.30 8.57
C THR A 188 -8.66 0.34 9.65
N HIS A 189 -9.18 1.34 10.38
CA HIS A 189 -8.39 1.89 11.48
C HIS A 189 -8.44 0.94 12.68
N GLN A 190 -9.66 0.53 13.05
CA GLN A 190 -9.91 -0.43 14.12
C GLN A 190 -9.68 -1.88 13.65
N PRO A 191 -9.03 -2.75 14.44
CA PRO A 191 -8.85 -4.15 14.08
C PRO A 191 -10.13 -5.01 14.25
N PRO A 192 -10.19 -6.22 13.68
CA PRO A 192 -11.20 -7.23 13.99
C PRO A 192 -10.98 -7.81 15.39
N THR A 193 -12.06 -8.26 16.03
CA THR A 193 -11.95 -8.93 17.34
C THR A 193 -11.28 -10.30 17.23
N GLY A 194 -10.88 -10.91 18.36
CA GLY A 194 -10.28 -12.25 18.41
C GLY A 194 -8.84 -12.34 17.91
N LEU A 195 -8.39 -11.40 17.09
CA LEU A 195 -7.01 -11.36 16.58
C LEU A 195 -6.05 -10.56 17.49
N TYR A 196 -6.54 -9.74 18.42
CA TYR A 196 -5.70 -8.85 19.23
C TYR A 196 -6.14 -8.71 20.69
N ASP A 197 -5.83 -9.68 21.58
CA ASP A 197 -5.97 -9.58 23.05
C ASP A 197 -7.20 -8.80 23.56
N ASN A 198 -8.40 -9.14 23.04
CA ASN A 198 -9.71 -8.50 23.33
C ASN A 198 -9.94 -7.07 22.79
N ALA A 199 -9.05 -6.55 21.95
CA ALA A 199 -9.28 -5.36 21.14
C ALA A 199 -9.89 -5.71 19.78
N GLY A 200 -10.68 -4.78 19.23
CA GLY A 200 -11.29 -4.89 17.91
C GLY A 200 -12.78 -5.21 17.93
N GLU A 201 -13.39 -5.30 16.75
CA GLU A 201 -14.84 -5.39 16.59
C GLU A 201 -15.28 -6.69 15.89
N PRO A 202 -16.32 -7.38 16.39
CA PRO A 202 -16.84 -8.60 15.77
C PRO A 202 -17.30 -8.41 14.32
N VAL A 203 -17.92 -7.27 14.02
CA VAL A 203 -18.40 -6.97 12.65
C VAL A 203 -17.23 -6.93 11.64
N LEU A 204 -16.06 -6.46 12.06
CA LEU A 204 -14.87 -6.44 11.21
C LEU A 204 -14.27 -7.83 11.05
N GLU A 205 -14.38 -8.70 12.06
CA GLU A 205 -14.00 -10.11 11.95
C GLU A 205 -14.89 -10.83 10.93
N GLU A 206 -16.22 -10.65 11.00
CA GLU A 206 -17.15 -11.21 10.03
C GLU A 206 -16.87 -10.73 8.61
N LEU A 207 -16.61 -9.44 8.43
CA LEU A 207 -16.26 -8.86 7.13
C LEU A 207 -14.95 -9.45 6.59
N LEU A 208 -13.91 -9.55 7.44
CA LEU A 208 -12.64 -10.18 7.09
C LEU A 208 -12.84 -11.63 6.65
N ASN A 209 -13.58 -12.41 7.42
CA ASN A 209 -13.87 -13.82 7.13
C ASN A 209 -14.64 -14.01 5.83
N TYR A 210 -15.50 -13.06 5.49
CA TYR A 210 -16.28 -13.11 4.26
C TYR A 210 -15.49 -12.68 3.03
N LEU A 211 -14.68 -11.63 3.14
CA LEU A 211 -13.92 -11.08 2.01
C LEU A 211 -12.64 -11.86 1.71
N VAL A 212 -12.01 -12.42 2.73
CA VAL A 212 -10.74 -13.16 2.65
C VAL A 212 -9.72 -12.41 1.76
N PRO A 213 -9.39 -11.15 2.09
CA PRO A 213 -8.45 -10.38 1.28
C PRO A 213 -7.05 -10.98 1.37
N LYS A 214 -6.14 -10.64 0.44
CA LYS A 214 -4.75 -11.13 0.53
C LYS A 214 -4.02 -10.49 1.72
N ILE A 215 -4.24 -9.19 1.92
CA ILE A 215 -3.74 -8.44 3.08
C ILE A 215 -4.91 -7.72 3.77
N TYR A 216 -4.95 -7.81 5.09
CA TYR A 216 -5.73 -6.94 5.95
C TYR A 216 -4.79 -6.07 6.77
N VAL A 217 -5.00 -4.75 6.77
CA VAL A 217 -4.14 -3.81 7.50
C VAL A 217 -4.97 -2.92 8.43
N SER A 218 -4.56 -2.83 9.69
CA SER A 218 -5.17 -1.96 10.70
C SER A 218 -4.20 -1.20 11.60
N GLY A 219 -4.71 -0.25 12.38
CA GLY A 219 -3.95 0.57 13.34
C GLY A 219 -4.57 0.56 14.74
N HIS A 220 -4.68 1.73 15.37
CA HIS A 220 -5.44 2.01 16.60
C HIS A 220 -4.86 1.41 17.91
N ILE A 221 -4.46 0.14 17.93
CA ILE A 221 -3.94 -0.52 19.15
C ILE A 221 -2.45 -0.24 19.40
N HIS A 222 -1.81 0.56 18.53
CA HIS A 222 -0.42 1.05 18.63
C HIS A 222 0.69 -0.02 18.80
N ASN A 223 0.34 -1.29 18.56
CA ASN A 223 1.19 -2.45 18.75
C ASN A 223 1.27 -3.25 17.46
N TYR A 224 2.49 -3.54 17.03
CA TYR A 224 2.69 -4.36 15.85
C TYR A 224 2.25 -5.80 16.13
N LYS A 225 1.44 -6.37 15.23
CA LYS A 225 1.14 -7.80 15.19
C LYS A 225 0.95 -8.25 13.75
N LEU A 226 1.42 -9.46 13.44
CA LEU A 226 1.18 -10.14 12.17
C LEU A 226 0.63 -11.52 12.45
N LYS A 227 -0.47 -11.86 11.78
CA LYS A 227 -1.10 -13.18 11.82
C LYS A 227 -1.45 -13.63 10.40
N PHE A 228 -1.55 -14.93 10.21
CA PHE A 228 -2.13 -15.52 9.00
C PHE A 228 -3.48 -16.12 9.37
N HIS A 229 -4.56 -15.67 8.71
CA HIS A 229 -5.94 -16.03 9.05
C HIS A 229 -6.76 -16.27 7.79
N LEU A 230 -7.30 -17.48 7.61
CA LEU A 230 -8.14 -17.85 6.46
C LEU A 230 -7.55 -17.57 5.05
N GLN A 231 -6.22 -17.50 4.91
CA GLN A 231 -5.47 -17.09 3.70
C GLN A 231 -5.15 -15.58 3.60
N THR A 232 -5.49 -14.82 4.62
CA THR A 232 -5.17 -13.39 4.73
C THR A 232 -3.97 -13.17 5.64
N PHE A 233 -3.03 -12.32 5.21
CA PHE A 233 -2.06 -11.70 6.12
C PHE A 233 -2.72 -10.54 6.87
N VAL A 234 -2.97 -10.73 8.16
CA VAL A 234 -3.58 -9.72 9.02
C VAL A 234 -2.48 -8.97 9.77
N ILE A 235 -2.36 -7.69 9.48
CA ILE A 235 -1.28 -6.81 9.94
C ILE A 235 -1.90 -5.70 10.76
N ASN A 236 -1.55 -5.63 12.04
CA ASN A 236 -1.77 -4.41 12.81
C ASN A 236 -0.48 -3.61 12.86
N LEU A 237 -0.54 -2.38 12.37
CA LEU A 237 0.58 -1.45 12.36
C LEU A 237 0.73 -0.79 13.73
N PRO A 238 1.96 -0.60 14.21
CA PRO A 238 2.21 0.25 15.37
C PRO A 238 2.18 1.73 14.95
N MET A 239 2.30 2.65 15.91
CA MET A 239 2.57 4.06 15.56
C MET A 239 3.81 4.19 14.67
N ILE A 240 3.82 5.19 13.78
CA ILE A 240 4.83 5.34 12.72
C ILE A 240 6.29 5.36 13.21
N HIS A 241 6.56 5.91 14.40
CA HIS A 241 7.91 5.93 14.97
C HIS A 241 8.38 4.58 15.51
N LYS A 242 7.49 3.59 15.60
CA LYS A 242 7.81 2.21 15.99
C LYS A 242 8.01 1.29 14.79
N GLY A 243 7.49 1.62 13.61
CA GLY A 243 7.68 0.85 12.39
C GLY A 243 6.61 1.06 11.31
N HIS A 244 6.84 0.42 10.17
CA HIS A 244 5.98 0.38 8.99
C HIS A 244 6.10 -0.98 8.29
N VAL A 245 5.28 -1.22 7.28
CA VAL A 245 5.31 -2.43 6.46
C VAL A 245 5.44 -2.05 4.99
N VAL A 246 6.14 -2.87 4.22
CA VAL A 246 6.25 -2.75 2.77
C VAL A 246 5.77 -4.07 2.17
N ALA A 247 4.87 -4.01 1.19
CA ALA A 247 4.44 -5.18 0.43
C ALA A 247 4.78 -5.03 -1.05
N TYR A 248 5.13 -6.14 -1.66
CA TYR A 248 5.49 -6.23 -3.08
C TYR A 248 4.48 -7.10 -3.80
N PHE A 249 3.83 -6.54 -4.82
CA PHE A 249 2.86 -7.25 -5.66
C PHE A 249 3.35 -7.34 -7.10
N GLN A 250 2.97 -8.38 -7.82
CA GLN A 250 3.15 -8.48 -9.27
C GLN A 250 1.79 -8.70 -9.91
N GLY A 251 1.26 -7.67 -10.56
CA GLY A 251 -0.18 -7.61 -10.83
C GLY A 251 -0.93 -7.70 -9.50
N ASN A 252 -1.81 -8.68 -9.38
CA ASN A 252 -2.59 -8.91 -8.16
C ASN A 252 -1.91 -9.92 -7.23
N ASP A 253 -0.83 -10.58 -7.64
CA ASP A 253 -0.16 -11.60 -6.83
C ASP A 253 0.76 -10.96 -5.79
N LEU A 254 0.50 -11.22 -4.52
CA LEU A 254 1.40 -10.85 -3.43
C LEU A 254 2.65 -11.73 -3.47
N ARG A 255 3.84 -11.11 -3.52
CA ARG A 255 5.13 -11.81 -3.62
C ARG A 255 5.88 -11.82 -2.30
N ASP A 256 6.03 -10.65 -1.70
CA ASP A 256 6.85 -10.46 -0.51
C ASP A 256 6.20 -9.44 0.43
N ILE A 257 6.36 -9.65 1.73
CA ILE A 257 6.03 -8.69 2.79
C ILE A 257 7.29 -8.44 3.62
N GLU A 258 7.72 -7.18 3.68
CA GLU A 258 8.77 -6.72 4.57
C GLU A 258 8.19 -5.93 5.73
N ILE A 259 8.54 -6.33 6.96
CA ILE A 259 8.16 -5.62 8.17
C ILE A 259 9.37 -4.89 8.71
N ILE A 260 9.23 -3.59 8.89
CA ILE A 260 10.32 -2.71 9.29
C ILE A 260 9.95 -2.09 10.64
N LEU A 261 10.54 -2.60 11.71
CA LEU A 261 10.32 -2.09 13.06
C LEU A 261 11.55 -1.27 13.48
N ARG A 262 11.38 -0.39 14.46
CA ARG A 262 12.49 0.40 15.04
C ARG A 262 13.66 -0.48 15.52
N LYS A 263 13.38 -1.73 15.90
CA LYS A 263 14.39 -2.69 16.39
C LYS A 263 15.01 -3.57 15.29
N GLY A 264 14.67 -3.33 14.01
CA GLY A 264 15.22 -4.05 12.87
C GLY A 264 14.17 -4.42 11.82
N LYS A 265 14.67 -5.01 10.73
CA LYS A 265 13.87 -5.44 9.57
C LYS A 265 13.68 -6.95 9.57
N LYS A 266 12.46 -7.42 9.30
CA LYS A 266 12.12 -8.84 9.09
C LYS A 266 11.44 -8.98 7.73
N VAL A 267 11.96 -9.86 6.89
CA VAL A 267 11.37 -10.15 5.56
C VAL A 267 10.63 -11.48 5.60
N ILE A 268 9.43 -11.51 5.05
CA ILE A 268 8.57 -12.69 4.91
C ILE A 268 8.26 -12.86 3.43
N ARG A 269 8.66 -14.00 2.87
CA ARG A 269 8.33 -14.38 1.49
C ARG A 269 7.02 -15.16 1.52
N VAL A 270 6.09 -14.82 0.63
CA VAL A 270 4.73 -15.37 0.56
C VAL A 270 4.64 -16.45 -0.50
#